data_AF-A0A9P8G6K0-F1
#
_entry.id   AF-A0A9P8G6K0-F1
#
_cell.length_a   1.000
_cell.length_b   1.000
_cell.length_c   1.000
_cell.angle_alpha   90.00
_cell.angle_beta   90.00
_cell.angle_gamma   90.00
#
_symmetry.space_group_name_H-M   'P 1'
#
loop_
_entity.id
_entity.type
_entity.pdbx_description
1 polymer ?
#
loop_
_entity_poly.entity_id
_entity_poly.type
_entity_poly.pdbx_seq_one_letter_code
_entity_poly.pdbx_strand_id
1 'polypeptide(L)'
;MVDFAIVFRPDDRLTSALPLTGRYIDGGVQSFNHTRYGPLTNKPIVVSIETKPEGESLREAEVQLAVWAAAHFTRLRDLLDESKAETTDLPWLPLLIAQGPQWYFLFASRSAAGTT
;
A
#
# COMPACT_ATOMS: atom_id res chain seq x y z
N MET A 1 -0.85 5.65 5.83
CA MET A 1 -0.73 4.96 7.14
C MET A 1 -1.80 3.91 7.13
N VAL A 2 -1.61 2.76 7.76
CA VAL A 2 -2.56 1.64 7.82
C VAL A 2 -2.61 1.15 9.27
N ASP A 3 -3.69 0.50 9.70
CA ASP A 3 -3.77 -0.05 11.06
C ASP A 3 -2.81 -1.23 11.21
N PHE A 4 -2.98 -2.24 10.34
CA PHE A 4 -2.11 -3.39 10.25
C PHE A 4 -1.75 -3.69 8.80
N ALA A 5 -0.66 -4.44 8.61
CA ALA A 5 -0.22 -4.86 7.30
C ALA A 5 0.36 -6.27 7.32
N ILE A 6 0.07 -7.04 6.27
CA ILE A 6 0.91 -8.16 5.88
C ILE A 6 2.00 -7.60 4.97
N VAL A 7 3.25 -7.90 5.28
CA VAL A 7 4.41 -7.34 4.59
C VAL A 7 5.33 -8.43 4.08
N PHE A 8 6.08 -8.13 3.02
CA PHE A 8 7.23 -8.94 2.67
C PHE A 8 8.32 -8.79 3.74
N ARG A 9 8.89 -9.92 4.16
CA ARG A 9 10.09 -9.93 4.97
C ARG A 9 11.26 -9.47 4.09
N PRO A 10 12.01 -8.43 4.47
CA PRO A 10 13.12 -7.95 3.66
C PRO A 10 14.19 -9.04 3.52
N ASP A 11 14.65 -9.24 2.29
CA ASP A 11 15.81 -10.05 1.94
C ASP A 11 16.92 -9.16 1.35
N ASP A 12 18.03 -9.76 0.92
CA ASP A 12 19.16 -9.01 0.37
C ASP A 12 18.79 -8.23 -0.90
N ARG A 13 17.84 -8.76 -1.70
CA ARG A 13 17.36 -8.10 -2.93
C ARG A 13 16.57 -6.84 -2.59
N LEU A 14 15.60 -6.92 -1.69
CA LEU A 14 14.83 -5.77 -1.22
C LEU A 14 15.73 -4.76 -0.49
N THR A 15 16.69 -5.24 0.30
CA THR A 15 17.63 -4.35 1.00
C THR A 15 18.48 -3.56 0.00
N SER A 16 18.96 -4.21 -1.07
CA SER A 16 19.73 -3.56 -2.13
C SER A 16 18.89 -2.65 -3.04
N ALA A 17 17.58 -2.90 -3.14
CA ALA A 17 16.67 -2.10 -3.94
C ALA A 17 16.14 -0.84 -3.23
N LEU A 18 16.18 -0.78 -1.90
CA LEU A 18 15.65 0.37 -1.14
C LEU A 18 16.26 1.72 -1.56
N PRO A 19 17.57 1.84 -1.85
CA PRO A 19 18.14 3.07 -2.35
C PRO A 19 17.57 3.55 -3.69
N LEU A 20 17.00 2.63 -4.49
CA LEU A 20 16.44 2.91 -5.81
C LEU A 20 15.02 3.48 -5.74
N THR A 21 14.36 3.43 -4.58
CA THR A 21 12.99 3.91 -4.40
C THR A 21 12.90 5.45 -4.37
N GLY A 22 13.91 6.17 -4.86
CA GLY A 22 13.99 7.62 -4.68
C GLY A 22 13.89 8.05 -3.20
N ARG A 23 13.60 9.32 -2.98
CA ARG A 23 13.36 9.89 -1.64
C ARG A 23 12.07 10.70 -1.68
N TYR A 24 11.27 10.61 -0.63
CA TYR A 24 10.19 11.56 -0.42
C TYR A 24 10.77 12.98 -0.34
N ILE A 25 10.21 13.90 -1.14
CA ILE A 25 10.64 15.31 -1.21
C ILE A 25 10.60 15.94 0.19
N ASP A 26 9.53 15.66 0.93
CA ASP A 26 9.38 16.06 2.31
C ASP A 26 9.96 14.96 3.24
N GLY A 27 11.08 15.24 3.88
CA GLY A 27 11.73 14.37 4.87
C GLY A 27 12.83 13.45 4.35
N GLY A 28 13.07 13.34 3.04
CA GLY A 28 14.23 12.63 2.48
C GLY A 28 14.27 11.13 2.74
N VAL A 29 13.16 10.53 3.18
CA VAL A 29 13.04 9.11 3.54
C VAL A 29 12.88 8.26 2.29
N GLN A 30 13.54 7.10 2.26
CA GLN A 30 13.33 6.05 1.25
C GLN A 30 12.33 5.04 1.79
N SER A 31 11.41 4.58 0.96
CA SER A 31 10.36 3.65 1.39
C SER A 31 9.76 2.93 0.20
N PHE A 32 9.55 1.62 0.32
CA PHE A 32 8.75 0.88 -0.66
C PHE A 32 7.26 1.23 -0.61
N ASN A 33 6.81 1.85 0.49
CA ASN A 33 5.41 2.04 0.79
C ASN A 33 4.97 3.49 0.65
N HIS A 34 3.67 3.68 0.51
CA HIS A 34 2.99 4.99 0.51
C HIS A 34 3.01 5.70 1.89
N THR A 35 3.87 5.26 2.80
CA THR A 35 4.03 5.82 4.15
C THR A 35 5.52 5.94 4.51
N ARG A 36 5.82 6.96 5.32
CA ARG A 36 7.15 7.24 5.87
C ARG A 36 7.35 6.64 7.27
N TYR A 37 6.41 5.81 7.76
CA TYR A 37 6.54 5.17 9.06
C TYR A 37 7.74 4.21 9.07
N GLY A 38 8.76 4.55 9.85
CA GLY A 38 10.08 3.89 9.86
C GLY A 38 10.04 2.36 9.84
N PRO A 39 9.24 1.71 10.71
CA PRO A 39 9.14 0.23 10.72
C PRO A 39 8.64 -0.41 9.43
N LEU A 40 7.98 0.36 8.55
CA LEU A 40 7.45 -0.11 7.27
C LEU A 40 8.30 0.32 6.08
N THR A 41 9.29 1.21 6.22
CA THR A 41 9.98 1.76 5.04
C THR A 41 10.66 0.69 4.17
N ASN A 42 11.29 -0.29 4.81
CA ASN A 42 11.96 -1.40 4.12
C ASN A 42 11.12 -2.69 3.99
N LYS A 43 9.85 -2.68 4.43
CA LYS A 43 8.95 -3.85 4.42
C LYS A 43 7.77 -3.59 3.49
N PRO A 44 7.84 -3.95 2.20
CA PRO A 44 6.75 -3.71 1.26
C PRO A 44 5.42 -4.29 1.77
N ILE A 45 4.37 -3.47 1.81
CA ILE A 45 3.02 -3.88 2.19
C ILE A 45 2.45 -4.72 1.05
N VAL A 46 1.86 -5.87 1.41
CA VAL A 46 1.18 -6.77 0.48
C VAL A 46 -0.32 -6.73 0.71
N VAL A 47 -0.76 -6.67 1.98
CA VAL A 47 -2.17 -6.51 2.36
C VAL A 47 -2.27 -5.36 3.36
N SER A 48 -3.13 -4.38 3.07
CA SER A 48 -3.54 -3.37 4.05
C SER A 48 -4.75 -3.86 4.82
N ILE A 49 -4.74 -3.68 6.14
CA ILE A 49 -5.81 -4.13 7.03
C ILE A 49 -6.36 -2.92 7.78
N GLU A 50 -7.67 -2.71 7.69
CA GLU A 50 -8.43 -1.74 8.51
C GLU A 50 -9.15 -2.49 9.62
N THR A 51 -9.16 -1.92 10.82
CA THR A 51 -9.84 -2.52 11.97
C THR A 51 -10.97 -1.63 12.45
N LYS A 52 -12.12 -2.22 12.75
CA LYS A 52 -13.27 -1.51 13.32
C LYS A 52 -13.84 -2.26 14.52
N PRO A 53 -14.27 -1.56 15.58
CA PRO A 53 -15.14 -2.14 16.59
C PRO A 53 -16.42 -2.76 15.99
N GLU A 54 -17.01 -3.72 16.70
CA GLU A 54 -18.31 -4.27 16.33
C GLU A 54 -19.39 -3.18 16.33
N GLY A 55 -20.27 -3.19 15.32
CA GLY A 55 -21.37 -2.21 15.19
C GLY A 55 -20.97 -0.88 14.53
N GLU A 56 -19.69 -0.65 14.28
CA GLU A 56 -19.20 0.51 13.51
C GLU A 56 -19.53 0.44 12.01
N SER A 57 -19.38 1.56 11.32
CA SER A 57 -19.68 1.65 9.89
C SER A 57 -18.66 0.90 9.03
N LEU A 58 -19.09 -0.21 8.41
CA LEU A 58 -18.29 -0.92 7.40
C LEU A 58 -17.93 0.00 6.22
N ARG A 59 -18.82 0.95 5.88
CA ARG A 59 -18.60 1.90 4.79
C ARG A 59 -17.41 2.82 5.06
N GLU A 60 -17.20 3.23 6.32
CA GLU A 60 -16.03 4.03 6.68
C GLU A 60 -14.74 3.23 6.53
N ALA A 61 -14.75 1.96 6.89
CA ALA A 61 -13.60 1.08 6.72
C ALA A 61 -13.24 0.89 5.23
N GLU A 62 -14.25 0.72 4.37
CA GLU A 62 -14.04 0.69 2.91
C GLU A 62 -13.44 2.00 2.38
N VAL A 63 -13.92 3.16 2.86
CA VAL A 63 -13.40 4.46 2.44
C VAL A 63 -11.95 4.63 2.86
N GLN A 64 -11.59 4.26 4.09
CA GLN A 64 -10.20 4.32 4.55
C GLN A 64 -9.29 3.39 3.73
N LEU A 65 -9.70 2.14 3.52
CA LEU A 65 -8.98 1.20 2.67
C LEU A 65 -8.82 1.71 1.23
N ALA A 66 -9.84 2.35 0.66
CA ALA A 66 -9.77 2.93 -0.68
C ALA A 66 -8.73 4.05 -0.76
N VAL A 67 -8.64 4.92 0.25
CA VAL A 67 -7.60 5.96 0.35
C VAL A 67 -6.21 5.33 0.41
N TRP A 68 -6.03 4.28 1.22
CA TRP A 68 -4.73 3.60 1.33
C TRP A 68 -4.36 2.86 0.05
N ALA A 69 -5.32 2.21 -0.62
CA ALA A 69 -5.11 1.55 -1.90
C ALA A 69 -4.72 2.56 -2.99
N ALA A 70 -5.39 3.71 -3.07
CA ALA A 70 -5.05 4.77 -4.03
C ALA A 70 -3.63 5.32 -3.80
N ALA A 71 -3.25 5.55 -2.53
CA ALA A 71 -1.90 5.96 -2.17
C ALA A 71 -0.87 4.87 -2.51
N HIS A 72 -1.19 3.60 -2.27
CA HIS A 72 -0.34 2.47 -2.61
C HIS A 72 -0.14 2.34 -4.13
N PHE A 73 -1.21 2.43 -4.92
CA PHE A 73 -1.11 2.46 -6.39
C PHE A 73 -0.26 3.62 -6.91
N THR A 74 -0.42 4.80 -6.30
CA THR A 74 0.42 5.96 -6.64
C THR A 74 1.89 5.63 -6.39
N ARG A 75 2.21 5.06 -5.23
CA ARG A 75 3.59 4.70 -4.92
C ARG A 75 4.15 3.62 -5.84
N LEU A 76 3.37 2.59 -6.17
CA LEU A 76 3.81 1.56 -7.11
C LEU A 76 4.12 2.14 -8.48
N ARG A 77 3.31 3.11 -8.96
CA ARG A 77 3.63 3.84 -10.19
C ARG A 77 4.93 4.62 -10.06
N ASP A 78 5.12 5.37 -8.97
CA ASP A 78 6.36 6.13 -8.77
C ASP A 78 7.59 5.20 -8.78
N LEU A 79 7.48 4.00 -8.18
CA LEU A 79 8.54 2.99 -8.22
C LEU A 79 8.80 2.43 -9.63
N LEU A 80 7.75 2.22 -10.43
CA LEU A 80 7.90 1.83 -11.84
C LEU A 80 8.64 2.91 -12.63
N ASP A 81 8.25 4.18 -12.45
CA ASP A 81 8.87 5.33 -13.10
C ASP A 81 10.35 5.46 -12.69
N GLU A 82 10.66 5.34 -11.39
CA GLU A 82 12.03 5.36 -10.85
C GLU A 82 12.89 4.21 -11.40
N SER A 83 12.29 3.01 -11.55
CA SER A 83 12.97 1.84 -12.12
C SER A 83 13.08 1.85 -13.65
N LYS A 84 12.42 2.81 -14.32
CA LYS A 84 12.27 2.86 -15.79
C LYS A 84 11.69 1.58 -16.38
N ALA A 85 10.74 0.96 -15.67
CA ALA A 85 10.05 -0.23 -16.14
C ALA A 85 9.23 0.09 -17.40
N GLU A 86 9.19 -0.85 -18.34
CA GLU A 86 8.39 -0.69 -19.58
C GLU A 86 6.89 -0.89 -19.35
N THR A 87 6.50 -1.54 -18.25
CA THR A 87 5.10 -1.81 -17.91
C THR A 87 4.48 -0.65 -17.12
N THR A 88 3.22 -0.35 -17.45
CA THR A 88 2.35 0.54 -16.67
C THR A 88 1.29 -0.20 -15.88
N ASP A 89 1.22 -1.53 -16.05
CA ASP A 89 0.18 -2.34 -15.42
C ASP A 89 0.50 -2.58 -13.94
N LEU A 90 -0.47 -2.23 -13.11
CA LEU A 90 -0.40 -2.43 -11.67
C LEU A 90 -1.24 -3.66 -11.27
N PRO A 91 -0.74 -4.50 -10.35
CA PRO A 91 -1.47 -5.66 -9.88
C PRO A 91 -2.69 -5.24 -9.05
N TRP A 92 -3.66 -6.13 -8.87
CA TRP A 92 -4.68 -5.93 -7.85
C TRP A 92 -4.05 -5.91 -6.44
N LEU A 93 -4.57 -5.04 -5.58
CA LEU A 93 -4.16 -4.94 -4.19
C LEU A 93 -5.19 -5.66 -3.31
N PRO A 94 -4.81 -6.75 -2.62
CA PRO A 94 -5.67 -7.37 -1.62
C PRO A 94 -5.77 -6.46 -0.39
N LEU A 95 -6.97 -6.40 0.18
CA LEU A 95 -7.32 -5.58 1.33
C LEU A 95 -8.17 -6.41 2.30
N LEU A 96 -8.08 -6.08 3.59
CA LEU A 96 -8.80 -6.80 4.63
C LEU A 96 -9.47 -5.81 5.59
N ILE A 97 -10.72 -6.07 5.94
CA ILE A 97 -11.39 -5.41 7.07
C ILE A 97 -11.59 -6.46 8.16
N ALA A 98 -11.15 -6.15 9.38
CA ALA A 98 -11.48 -6.92 10.57
C ALA A 98 -12.44 -6.11 11.44
N GLN A 99 -13.69 -6.56 11.55
CA GLN A 99 -14.73 -5.92 12.36
C GLN A 99 -15.29 -6.87 13.39
N GLY A 100 -14.81 -6.77 14.64
CA GLY A 100 -15.14 -7.74 15.67
C GLY A 100 -14.87 -9.18 15.17
N PRO A 101 -15.87 -10.07 15.13
CA PRO A 101 -15.69 -11.44 14.60
C PRO A 101 -15.77 -11.52 13.07
N GLN A 102 -16.20 -10.47 12.37
CA GLN A 102 -16.43 -10.49 10.92
C GLN A 102 -15.18 -10.03 10.16
N TRP A 103 -14.87 -10.75 9.09
CA TRP A 103 -13.72 -10.45 8.22
C TRP A 103 -14.18 -10.31 6.78
N TYR A 104 -13.73 -9.25 6.11
CA TYR A 104 -14.08 -8.96 4.73
C TYR A 104 -12.80 -8.85 3.90
N PHE A 105 -12.72 -9.64 2.84
CA PHE A 105 -11.59 -9.63 1.91
C PHE A 105 -11.98 -8.91 0.64
N LEU A 106 -11.24 -7.85 0.29
CA LEU A 106 -11.53 -7.00 -0.86
C LEU A 106 -10.31 -6.95 -1.80
N PHE A 107 -10.57 -6.56 -3.04
CA PHE A 107 -9.52 -6.31 -4.03
C PHE A 107 -9.70 -4.91 -4.60
N ALA A 108 -8.67 -4.08 -4.49
CA ALA A 108 -8.62 -2.84 -5.22
C ALA A 108 -7.94 -3.07 -6.58
N SER A 109 -8.52 -2.48 -7.61
CA SER A 109 -7.98 -2.47 -8.96
C SER A 109 -7.93 -1.05 -9.47
N ARG A 110 -6.91 -0.72 -10.25
CA ARG A 110 -6.88 0.53 -10.99
C ARG A 110 -7.24 0.25 -12.44
N SER A 111 -8.31 0.88 -12.93
CA SER A 111 -8.64 0.86 -14.36
C SER A 111 -7.65 1.75 -15.13
N ALA A 112 -7.24 1.31 -16.32
CA ALA A 112 -6.41 2.10 -17.24
C ALA A 112 -7.14 3.35 -17.77
N ALA A 113 -8.47 3.36 -17.71
CA ALA A 113 -9.26 4.57 -17.95
C ALA A 113 -9.07 5.51 -16.75
N GLY A 114 -8.15 6.45 -16.86
CA GLY A 114 -7.98 7.51 -15.87
C GLY A 114 -9.27 8.28 -15.68
N THR A 115 -10.02 7.95 -14.64
CA THR A 115 -11.02 8.83 -14.05
C THR A 115 -10.97 8.61 -12.56
N THR A 116 -10.36 9.58 -11.87
CA THR A 116 -10.80 9.96 -10.52
C THR A 116 -12.28 10.34 -10.54
#